data_AF-A0A0Q5F4H5-F1
#
_entry.id   AF-A0A0Q5F4H5-F1
#
_cell.length_a   1.000
_cell.length_b   1.000
_cell.length_c   1.000
_cell.angle_alpha   90.00
_cell.angle_beta   90.00
_cell.angle_gamma   90.00
#
_symmetry.space_group_name_H-M   'P 1'
#
loop_
_entity.id
_entity.type
_entity.pdbx_description
1 polymer ?
#
loop_
_entity_poly.entity_id
_entity_poly.type
_entity_poly.pdbx_seq_one_letter_code
_entity_poly.pdbx_strand_id
1 'polypeptide(L)' 'MSRDYECYSLLLVLPLGVIPVQGVFNLFGPGRDQPWQLMMTPLMPEPDGRQVLEAVVQYKRQVADNTTI' A
#
# COMPACT_ATOMS: atom_id res chain seq x y z
N MET A 1 16.84 -6.19 -0.36
CA MET A 1 16.08 -5.71 -1.53
C MET A 1 16.97 -5.87 -2.75
N SER A 2 16.54 -6.60 -3.79
CA SER A 2 17.34 -6.67 -5.04
C SER A 2 17.27 -5.32 -5.76
N ARG A 3 18.28 -5.00 -6.56
CA ARG A 3 18.34 -3.73 -7.33
C ARG A 3 17.21 -3.61 -8.37
N ASP A 4 16.47 -4.68 -8.61
CA ASP A 4 15.47 -4.79 -9.66
C ASP A 4 14.06 -4.43 -9.18
N TYR A 5 13.86 -4.26 -7.86
CA TYR A 5 12.56 -3.94 -7.28
C TYR A 5 12.59 -2.61 -6.55
N GLU A 6 11.60 -1.78 -6.86
CA GLU A 6 11.24 -0.59 -6.09
C GLU A 6 10.13 -0.95 -5.10
N CYS A 7 10.14 -0.30 -3.95
CA CYS A 7 9.20 -0.54 -2.88
C CYS A 7 8.53 0.78 -2.52
N TYR A 8 7.19 0.77 -2.54
CA TYR A 8 6.36 1.90 -2.14
C TYR A 8 5.47 1.46 -0.98
N SER A 9 5.28 2.33 0.01
CA SER A 9 4.35 2.10 1.10
C SER A 9 3.25 3.15 1.13
N LEU A 10 2.05 2.70 1.47
CA LEU A 10 0.89 3.53 1.80
C LEU A 10 0.58 3.30 3.27
N LEU A 11 0.61 4.35 4.07
CA LEU A 11 0.21 4.32 5.48
C LEU A 11 -1.11 5.05 5.68
N LEU A 12 -2.03 4.44 6.42
CA LEU A 12 -3.29 5.03 6.84
C LEU A 12 -3.38 5.07 8.36
N VAL A 13 -3.43 6.28 8.91
CA VAL A 13 -3.71 6.49 10.34
C VAL A 13 -5.23 6.49 10.54
N LEU A 14 -5.71 5.57 11.38
CA LEU A 14 -7.14 5.39 11.64
C LEU A 14 -7.61 6.33 12.76
N PRO A 15 -8.92 6.69 12.78
CA PRO A 15 -9.51 7.37 13.93
C PRO A 15 -9.30 6.60 15.24
N LEU A 16 -9.31 7.33 16.36
CA LEU A 16 -9.21 6.73 17.70
C LEU A 16 -10.35 5.72 17.94
N GLY A 17 -10.01 4.61 18.60
CA GLY A 17 -10.96 3.54 18.96
C GLY A 17 -11.26 2.54 17.84
N VAL A 18 -10.73 2.72 16.63
CA VAL A 18 -10.83 1.73 15.56
C VAL A 18 -9.85 0.58 15.82
N ILE A 19 -10.34 -0.67 15.72
CA ILE A 19 -9.51 -1.87 15.84
C ILE A 19 -9.02 -2.26 14.43
N PRO A 20 -7.72 -2.20 14.13
CA PRO A 20 -7.20 -2.57 12.83
C PRO A 20 -7.24 -4.09 12.69
N VAL A 21 -7.68 -4.56 11.52
CA VAL A 21 -7.57 -5.95 11.12
C VAL A 21 -6.64 -6.05 9.93
N GLN A 22 -5.77 -7.05 9.92
CA GLN A 22 -5.07 -7.40 8.69
C GLN A 22 -6.10 -7.92 7.69
N GLY A 23 -6.08 -7.39 6.48
CA GLY A 23 -7.09 -7.73 5.49
C GLY A 23 -6.81 -7.16 4.11
N VAL A 24 -7.60 -7.62 3.14
CA VAL A 24 -7.59 -7.09 1.78
C VAL A 24 -8.63 -5.99 1.66
N PHE A 25 -8.19 -4.80 1.29
CA PHE A 25 -9.02 -3.61 1.12
C PHE A 25 -9.03 -3.20 -0.34
N ASN A 26 -10.18 -2.76 -0.82
CA ASN A 26 -10.29 -2.23 -2.16
C ASN A 26 -9.89 -0.76 -2.18
N LEU A 27 -8.89 -0.41 -2.99
CA LEU A 27 -8.59 0.97 -3.32
C LEU A 27 -9.50 1.40 -4.48
N PHE A 28 -10.56 2.16 -4.15
CA PHE A 28 -11.47 2.76 -5.13
C PHE A 28 -11.36 4.28 -5.14
N GLY A 29 -11.56 4.87 -6.32
CA GLY A 29 -12.22 6.17 -6.47
C GLY A 29 -13.60 5.94 -7.12
N PRO A 30 -14.53 6.92 -7.08
CA PRO A 30 -15.82 6.79 -7.74
C PRO A 30 -15.66 6.42 -9.23
N GLY A 31 -16.39 5.42 -9.71
CA GLY A 31 -16.48 5.09 -11.13
C GLY A 31 -15.49 4.04 -11.69
N ARG A 32 -14.92 3.15 -10.87
CA ARG A 32 -14.09 2.03 -11.38
C ARG A 32 -14.74 0.68 -11.14
N ASP A 33 -14.94 -0.06 -12.23
CA ASP A 33 -15.54 -1.41 -12.21
C ASP A 33 -14.58 -2.51 -11.71
N GLN A 34 -13.27 -2.22 -11.64
CA GLN A 34 -12.25 -3.16 -11.16
C GLN A 34 -11.40 -2.51 -10.07
N PRO A 35 -11.64 -2.82 -8.78
CA PRO A 35 -10.80 -2.33 -7.69
C PRO A 35 -9.40 -2.90 -7.75
N TRP A 36 -8.46 -2.14 -7.21
CA TRP A 36 -7.20 -2.71 -6.78
C TRP A 36 -7.37 -3.26 -5.37
N GLN A 37 -7.02 -4.52 -5.19
CA GLN A 37 -7.03 -5.19 -3.90
C GLN A 37 -5.67 -5.05 -3.23
N LEU A 38 -5.63 -4.38 -2.08
CA LEU A 38 -4.42 -4.16 -1.29
C LEU A 38 -4.52 -4.93 0.02
N MET A 39 -3.56 -5.82 0.27
CA MET A 39 -3.35 -6.36 1.62
C MET A 39 -2.79 -5.25 2.49
N MET A 40 -3.48 -4.96 3.60
CA MET A 40 -3.01 -4.02 4.61
C MET A 40 -2.74 -4.74 5.92
N THR A 41 -1.64 -4.38 6.56
CA THR A 41 -1.18 -4.98 7.82
C THR A 41 -1.15 -3.92 8.91
N PRO A 42 -1.65 -4.22 10.13
CA PRO A 42 -1.50 -3.34 11.27
C PRO A 42 -0.03 -3.09 11.62
N LEU A 43 0.31 -1.85 11.88
CA LEU A 43 1.61 -1.44 12.41
C LEU A 43 1.52 -1.05 13.89
N MET A 44 2.66 -0.67 14.46
CA MET A 44 2.70 -0.03 15.77
C MET A 44 1.82 1.23 15.75
N PRO A 45 0.98 1.45 16.78
CA PRO A 45 0.17 2.66 16.88
C PRO A 45 1.03 3.92 16.95
N GLU A 46 0.45 5.03 16.51
CA GLU A 46 1.02 6.36 16.76
C GLU A 46 1.09 6.65 18.27
N PRO A 47 1.96 7.56 18.73
CA PRO A 47 2.09 7.91 20.15
C PRO A 47 0.79 8.39 20.81
N ASP A 48 -0.16 8.88 20.01
CA ASP A 48 -1.50 9.30 20.47
C ASP A 48 -2.52 8.14 20.57
N GLY A 49 -2.09 6.91 20.29
CA GLY A 49 -2.88 5.69 20.36
C GLY A 49 -3.66 5.35 19.08
N ARG A 50 -3.58 6.18 18.04
CA ARG A 50 -4.22 5.87 16.74
C ARG A 50 -3.54 4.70 16.06
N GLN A 51 -4.36 3.81 15.52
CA GLN A 51 -3.91 2.60 14.86
C GLN A 51 -3.49 2.90 13.42
N VAL A 52 -2.49 2.19 12.91
CA VAL A 52 -1.95 2.42 11.57
C VAL A 52 -2.05 1.15 10.75
N LEU A 53 -2.49 1.28 9.49
CA LEU A 53 -2.45 0.21 8.49
C LEU A 53 -1.43 0.57 7.41
N GLU A 54 -0.65 -0.42 6.96
CA GLU A 54 0.29 -0.27 5.85
C GLU A 54 -0.03 -1.23 4.71
N ALA A 55 -0.01 -0.73 3.48
CA ALA A 55 0.13 -1.54 2.27
C ALA A 55 1.51 -1.34 1.66
N VAL A 56 2.19 -2.43 1.29
CA VAL A 56 3.47 -2.40 0.59
C VAL A 56 3.28 -2.89 -0.84
N VAL A 57 3.70 -2.06 -1.80
CA VAL A 57 3.68 -2.38 -3.23
C VAL A 57 5.11 -2.53 -3.71
N GLN A 58 5.42 -3.72 -4.23
CA GLN A 58 6.70 -3.97 -4.89
C GLN A 58 6.49 -3.89 -6.40
N TYR A 59 7.33 -3.08 -7.05
CA TYR A 59 7.33 -2.93 -8.49
C TYR A 59 8.67 -3.38 -9.06
N LYS A 60 8.65 -4.29 -10.02
CA LYS A 60 9.87 -4.67 -10.76
C LYS A 60 10.19 -3.55 -11.74
N ARG A 61 11.33 -2.87 -11.57
CA ARG A 61 11.79 -1.82 -12.46
C ARG A 61 12.01 -2.44 -13.85
N GLN A 62 11.19 -2.04 -14.83
CA GLN A 62 11.53 -2.25 -16.24
C GLN A 62 12.55 -1.18 -16.61
N VAL A 63 13.81 -1.56 -16.82
CA VAL A 63 14.76 -0.68 -17.51
C VAL A 63 14.20 -0.53 -18.91
N ALA A 64 13.74 0.67 -19.27
CA ALA A 64 13.32 0.94 -20.63
C ALA A 64 14.52 0.69 -21.54
N ASP A 65 14.44 -0.33 -22.40
CA ASP A 65 15.39 -0.48 -23.50
C ASP A 65 15.19 0.73 -24.40
N ASN A 66 16.10 1.71 -24.33
CA ASN A 66 16.20 2.81 -25.29
C ASN A 66 16.68 2.27 -26.65
N THR A 67 15.96 1.31 -27.24
CA THR A 67 16.11 0.97 -28.65
C THR A 67 15.30 1.98 -29.44
N THR A 68 15.88 3.15 -29.63
CA THR A 68 15.45 4.14 -30.62
C THR A 68 15.47 3.46 -31.99
N ILE A 69 14.32 3.44 -32.67
CA ILE A 69 14.21 3.16 -34.12
C ILE A 69 14.57 4.44 -34.87
#